data_AF-I4W9H5-F1
#
_entry.id   AF-I4W9H5-F1
#
_cell.length_a   1.000
_cell.length_b   1.000
_cell.length_c   1.000
_cell.angle_alpha   90.00
_cell.angle_beta   90.00
_cell.angle_gamma   90.00
#
_symmetry.space_group_name_H-M   'P 1'
#
loop_
_entity.id
_entity.type
_entity.pdbx_description
1 polymer ?
#
loop_
_entity_poly.entity_id
_entity_poly.type
_entity_poly.pdbx_seq_one_letter_code
_entity_poly.pdbx_strand_id
1 'polypeptide(L)'
;MSLLMTDSPAVDGEVSDTDALTDFVVNAQLMLDPITPESVRRQAEPRLLALLPVLQALGVFELFAIRDPALAALVRDELEARQA
;
A
#
# COMPACT_ATOMS: atom_id res chain seq x y z
N MET A 1 9.64 11.11 -44.49
CA MET A 1 9.13 10.02 -43.62
C MET A 1 9.52 10.37 -42.19
N SER A 2 8.63 11.07 -41.48
CA SER A 2 8.84 11.41 -40.07
C SER A 2 8.39 10.25 -39.19
N LEU A 3 9.33 9.68 -38.43
CA LEU A 3 9.04 8.87 -37.26
C LEU A 3 8.67 9.84 -36.13
N LEU A 4 7.37 9.97 -35.86
CA LEU A 4 6.89 10.51 -34.59
C LEU A 4 7.17 9.45 -33.52
N MET A 5 8.32 9.59 -32.88
CA MET A 5 8.57 9.04 -31.55
C MET A 5 7.62 9.80 -30.63
N THR A 6 6.44 9.22 -30.34
CA THR A 6 5.58 9.74 -29.29
C THR A 6 6.29 9.45 -27.98
N ASP A 7 6.90 10.50 -27.44
CA ASP A 7 7.24 10.65 -26.05
C ASP A 7 6.06 10.13 -25.22
N SER A 8 6.25 8.97 -24.57
CA SER A 8 5.28 8.50 -23.58
C SER A 8 5.28 9.52 -22.46
N PRO A 9 4.15 10.19 -22.17
CA PRO A 9 4.14 11.10 -21.04
C PRO A 9 4.44 10.28 -19.78
N ALA A 10 5.39 10.77 -19.00
CA ALA A 10 5.65 10.33 -17.65
C ALA A 10 4.29 10.16 -16.95
N VAL A 11 4.06 8.96 -16.40
CA VAL A 11 2.91 8.71 -15.55
C VAL A 11 3.12 9.58 -14.32
N ASP A 12 2.56 10.78 -14.34
CA ASP A 12 2.32 11.55 -13.12
C ASP A 12 1.55 10.59 -12.19
N GLY A 13 2.19 10.25 -11.08
CA GLY A 13 1.68 9.31 -10.08
C GLY A 13 0.48 9.87 -9.34
N GLU A 14 -0.61 10.12 -10.06
CA GLU A 14 -1.93 10.06 -9.47
C GLU A 14 -2.14 8.60 -9.11
N VAL A 15 -1.84 8.25 -7.86
CA VAL A 15 -2.21 6.96 -7.29
C VAL A 15 -3.69 6.82 -7.56
N SER A 16 -4.06 6.02 -8.54
CA SER A 16 -5.46 5.72 -8.74
C SER A 16 -5.94 5.05 -7.46
N ASP A 17 -7.16 5.31 -6.98
CA ASP A 17 -7.67 4.68 -5.76
C ASP A 17 -7.54 3.14 -5.78
N THR A 18 -7.51 2.55 -6.99
CA THR A 18 -7.25 1.12 -7.22
C THR A 18 -5.79 0.71 -6.98
N ASP A 19 -4.84 1.60 -7.22
CA ASP A 19 -3.41 1.37 -7.00
C ASP A 19 -3.10 1.29 -5.50
N ALA A 20 -3.84 2.01 -4.66
CA ALA A 20 -3.62 2.00 -3.20
C ALA A 20 -3.79 0.61 -2.58
N LEU A 21 -4.77 -0.18 -3.04
CA LEU A 21 -4.95 -1.56 -2.56
C LEU A 21 -3.81 -2.46 -3.03
N THR A 22 -3.38 -2.30 -4.28
CA THR A 22 -2.27 -3.06 -4.86
C THR A 22 -0.98 -2.76 -4.11
N ASP A 23 -0.67 -1.49 -3.88
CA ASP A 23 0.51 -1.06 -3.13
C ASP A 23 0.47 -1.53 -1.68
N PHE A 24 -0.70 -1.54 -1.04
CA PHE A 24 -0.85 -2.08 0.30
C PHE A 24 -0.50 -3.57 0.36
N VAL A 25 -1.01 -4.36 -0.60
CA VAL A 25 -0.71 -5.79 -0.67
C VAL A 25 0.78 -6.03 -0.93
N VAL A 26 1.41 -5.25 -1.82
CA VAL A 26 2.85 -5.34 -2.11
C VAL A 26 3.67 -5.06 -0.85
N ASN A 27 3.41 -3.96 -0.15
CA ASN A 27 4.15 -3.62 1.06
C ASN A 27 3.89 -4.64 2.19
N ALA A 28 2.67 -5.16 2.31
CA ALA A 28 2.34 -6.21 3.27
C ALA A 28 3.12 -7.50 2.99
N GLN A 29 3.20 -7.92 1.73
CA GLN A 29 3.98 -9.09 1.33
C GLN A 29 5.46 -8.90 1.63
N LEU A 30 6.03 -7.73 1.32
CA LEU A 30 7.42 -7.42 1.66
C LEU A 30 7.67 -7.49 3.17
N MET A 31 6.76 -6.99 4.00
CA MET A 31 6.89 -7.05 5.46
C MET A 31 6.83 -8.47 6.01
N LEU A 32 5.98 -9.32 5.45
CA LEU A 32 5.72 -10.68 5.93
C LEU A 32 6.69 -11.72 5.37
N ASP A 33 7.34 -11.44 4.24
CA ASP A 33 8.30 -12.36 3.62
C ASP A 33 9.62 -12.42 4.42
N PRO A 34 9.98 -13.58 4.99
CA PRO A 34 11.21 -13.74 5.76
C PRO A 34 12.48 -13.61 4.91
N ILE A 35 12.39 -13.73 3.58
CA ILE A 35 13.52 -13.61 2.66
C ILE A 35 13.78 -12.14 2.28
N THR A 36 12.80 -11.26 2.49
CA THR A 36 12.96 -9.83 2.19
C THR A 36 13.99 -9.20 3.15
N PRO A 37 15.00 -8.46 2.64
CA PRO A 37 16.02 -7.82 3.47
C PRO A 37 15.41 -6.89 4.52
N GLU A 38 15.98 -6.87 5.73
CA GLU A 38 15.46 -6.07 6.85
C GLU A 38 15.30 -4.59 6.49
N SER A 39 16.24 -4.02 5.75
CA SER A 39 16.17 -2.63 5.29
C SER A 39 14.95 -2.34 4.42
N VAL A 40 14.55 -3.32 3.58
CA VAL A 40 13.37 -3.22 2.72
C VAL A 40 12.09 -3.41 3.55
N ARG A 41 12.07 -4.38 4.47
CA ARG A 41 10.95 -4.59 5.40
C ARG A 41 10.63 -3.34 6.21
N ARG A 42 11.67 -2.68 6.73
CA ARG A 42 11.54 -1.41 7.48
C ARG A 42 11.01 -0.24 6.64
N GLN A 43 11.25 -0.24 5.33
CA GLN A 43 10.71 0.78 4.44
C GLN A 43 9.29 0.49 3.98
N ALA A 44 8.89 -0.79 3.97
CA ALA A 44 7.55 -1.21 3.57
C ALA A 44 6.48 -0.81 4.61
N GLU A 45 6.80 -0.88 5.90
CA GLU A 45 5.89 -0.50 6.98
C GLU A 45 5.36 0.94 6.87
N PRO A 46 6.19 2.00 6.83
CA PRO A 46 5.69 3.38 6.73
C PRO A 46 4.93 3.63 5.43
N ARG A 47 5.27 2.93 4.33
CA ARG A 47 4.53 3.01 3.06
C ARG A 47 3.16 2.38 3.16
N LEU A 48 3.07 1.21 3.81
CA LEU A 48 1.81 0.54 4.07
C LEU A 48 0.87 1.42 4.92
N LEU A 49 1.40 2.00 6.01
CA LEU A 49 0.60 2.87 6.90
C LEU A 49 0.11 4.14 6.20
N ALA A 50 0.88 4.68 5.24
CA ALA A 50 0.49 5.85 4.47
C ALA A 50 -0.74 5.62 3.57
N LEU A 51 -1.02 4.36 3.20
CA LEU A 51 -2.16 3.98 2.34
C LEU A 51 -3.46 3.78 3.13
N LEU A 52 -3.38 3.59 4.45
CA LEU A 52 -4.55 3.29 5.29
C LEU A 52 -5.71 4.30 5.18
N PRO A 53 -5.48 5.62 5.11
CA PRO A 53 -6.58 6.59 4.96
C PRO A 53 -7.38 6.38 3.67
N VAL A 54 -6.69 6.10 2.56
CA VAL A 54 -7.33 5.84 1.26
C VAL A 54 -8.14 4.56 1.34
N LEU A 55 -7.56 3.48 1.88
CA LEU A 55 -8.26 2.19 2.02
C LEU A 55 -9.45 2.25 2.97
N GLN A 56 -9.37 3.07 4.01
CA GLN A 56 -10.49 3.34 4.91
C GLN A 56 -11.61 4.11 4.21
N ALA A 57 -11.28 5.15 3.43
CA ALA A 57 -12.26 5.90 2.65
C ALA A 57 -12.97 5.03 1.60
N LEU A 58 -12.28 4.02 1.07
CA LEU A 58 -12.82 3.01 0.16
C LEU A 58 -13.65 1.92 0.85
N GLY A 59 -13.64 1.83 2.19
CA GLY A 59 -14.36 0.80 2.93
C GLY A 59 -13.78 -0.62 2.79
N VAL A 60 -12.51 -0.76 2.37
CA VAL A 60 -11.89 -2.07 2.09
C VAL A 60 -11.95 -2.98 3.32
N PHE A 61 -11.70 -2.44 4.51
CA PHE A 61 -11.68 -3.19 5.76
C PHE A 61 -13.08 -3.60 6.27
N GLU A 62 -14.15 -3.05 5.69
CA GLU A 62 -15.53 -3.50 5.95
C GLU A 62 -15.90 -4.72 5.11
N LEU A 63 -15.20 -4.91 3.97
CA LEU A 63 -15.46 -5.97 3.00
C LEU A 63 -14.49 -7.13 3.12
N PHE A 64 -13.24 -6.85 3.51
CA PHE A 64 -12.16 -7.83 3.55
C PHE A 64 -11.49 -7.85 4.93
N ALA A 65 -11.08 -9.05 5.36
CA ALA A 65 -10.33 -9.26 6.60
C ALA A 65 -8.85 -9.54 6.30
N ILE A 66 -7.96 -8.97 7.10
CA ILE A 66 -6.53 -9.28 7.06
C ILE A 66 -6.30 -10.64 7.73
N ARG A 67 -5.69 -11.58 7.00
CA ARG A 67 -5.48 -12.96 7.48
C ARG A 67 -4.29 -13.10 8.44
N ASP A 68 -3.24 -12.33 8.23
CA ASP A 68 -2.06 -12.37 9.10
C ASP A 68 -2.36 -11.63 10.42
N PRO A 69 -2.24 -12.27 11.58
CA PRO A 69 -2.65 -11.68 12.85
C PRO A 69 -1.77 -10.51 13.29
N ALA A 70 -0.47 -10.53 12.96
CA ALA A 70 0.43 -9.44 13.31
C ALA A 70 0.16 -8.20 12.47
N LEU A 71 -0.07 -8.39 11.16
CA LEU A 71 -0.47 -7.31 10.27
C LEU A 71 -1.85 -6.75 10.65
N ALA A 72 -2.80 -7.61 11.00
CA ALA A 72 -4.13 -7.18 11.44
C ALA A 72 -4.07 -6.32 12.70
N ALA A 73 -3.25 -6.69 13.68
CA ALA A 73 -3.03 -5.90 14.89
C ALA A 73 -2.40 -4.53 14.54
N LEU A 74 -1.33 -4.52 13.74
CA LEU A 74 -0.65 -3.30 13.31
C LEU A 74 -1.59 -2.31 12.60
N VAL A 75 -2.42 -2.79 11.68
CA VAL A 75 -3.37 -1.94 10.95
C VAL A 75 -4.45 -1.41 11.88
N ARG A 76 -4.99 -2.25 12.78
CA ARG A 76 -6.00 -1.81 13.75
C ARG A 76 -5.44 -0.71 14.66
N ASP A 77 -4.27 -0.93 15.23
CA ASP A 77 -3.66 -0.01 16.19
C ASP A 77 -3.39 1.36 15.53
N GLU A 78 -2.92 1.38 14.27
CA GLU A 78 -2.73 2.63 13.51
C GLU A 78 -4.07 3.33 13.17
N LEU A 79 -5.10 2.58 12.79
CA LEU A 79 -6.42 3.16 12.50
C LEU A 79 -7.06 3.76 13.76
N GLU A 80 -6.92 3.10 14.91
CA GLU A 80 -7.38 3.62 16.21
C GLU A 80 -6.61 4.88 16.60
N ALA A 81 -5.29 4.90 16.44
CA ALA A 81 -4.45 6.06 16.76
C ALA A 81 -4.80 7.30 15.93
N ARG A 82 -5.32 7.14 14.72
CA ARG A 82 -5.74 8.24 13.83
C ARG A 82 -7.13 8.79 14.12
N GLN A 83 -7.95 8.03 14.85
CA GLN A 83 -9.30 8.44 15.23
C GLN A 83 -9.34 9.17 16.59
N ALA A 84 -8.25 9.12 17.36
CA ALA A 84 -8.09 9.78 18.66
C ALA A 84 -7.65 11.24 18.53
#